data_AF-A0A0F7TV63-F1
#
_entry.id   AF-A0A0F7TV63-F1
#
_cell.length_a   1.000
_cell.length_b   1.000
_cell.length_c   1.000
_cell.angle_alpha   90.00
_cell.angle_beta   90.00
_cell.angle_gamma   90.00
#
_symmetry.space_group_name_H-M   'P 1'
#
loop_
_entity.id
_entity.type
_entity.pdbx_description
1 polymer ?
#
loop_
_entity_poly.entity_id
_entity_poly.type
_entity_poly.pdbx_seq_one_letter_code
_entity_poly.pdbx_strand_id
1 'polypeptide(L)'
;MKALQFLLPLLPLASSFSHPGLLVAESDLTRLRGKLSAQLDPWQACWNKLVSTSPANVPYTPQAVSSVDRDNEANADLLWQDAAAAFVLALR
;
A
#
# COMPACT_ATOMS: atom_id res chain seq x y z
N MET A 1 -36.73 41.75 12.36
CA MET A 1 -36.41 40.37 11.93
C MET A 1 -35.02 40.39 11.28
N LYS A 2 -33.97 40.03 12.02
CA LYS A 2 -32.60 39.97 11.48
C LYS A 2 -32.28 38.50 11.23
N ALA A 3 -32.25 38.12 9.95
CA ALA A 3 -31.82 36.80 9.54
C ALA A 3 -30.31 36.69 9.80
N LEU A 4 -29.93 35.81 10.73
CA LEU A 4 -28.55 35.47 11.01
C LEU A 4 -28.08 34.52 9.89
N GLN A 5 -27.35 35.06 8.92
CA GLN A 5 -26.72 34.27 7.87
C GLN A 5 -25.53 33.51 8.46
N PHE A 6 -25.71 32.22 8.73
CA PHE A 6 -24.60 31.30 8.98
C PHE A 6 -23.91 30.99 7.65
N LEU A 7 -22.76 31.62 7.41
CA LEU A 7 -21.84 31.21 6.35
C LEU A 7 -21.05 29.99 6.86
N LEU A 8 -21.50 28.79 6.53
CA LEU A 8 -20.76 27.56 6.80
C LEU A 8 -19.60 27.48 5.78
N PRO A 9 -18.31 27.49 6.19
CA PRO A 9 -17.24 27.32 5.24
C PRO A 9 -17.28 25.89 4.71
N LEU A 10 -17.47 25.73 3.39
CA LEU A 10 -17.15 24.49 2.69
C LEU A 10 -15.62 24.32 2.76
N LEU A 11 -15.13 23.67 3.81
CA LEU A 11 -13.77 23.14 3.81
C LEU A 11 -13.72 22.02 2.75
N PRO A 12 -12.77 22.04 1.81
CA PRO A 12 -12.63 20.95 0.86
C PRO A 12 -12.33 19.67 1.63
N LEU A 13 -13.23 18.68 1.54
CA LEU A 13 -13.04 17.32 2.08
C LEU A 13 -12.01 16.50 1.27
N ALA A 14 -11.10 17.17 0.56
CA ALA A 14 -10.07 16.53 -0.23
C ALA A 14 -8.95 16.05 0.70
N SER A 15 -9.07 14.81 1.17
CA SER A 15 -7.94 14.12 1.81
C SER A 15 -6.96 13.69 0.71
N SER A 16 -5.73 14.20 0.75
CA SER A 16 -4.66 13.66 -0.08
C SER A 16 -4.42 12.20 0.30
N PHE A 17 -4.24 11.33 -0.69
CA PHE A 17 -3.72 10.00 -0.42
C PHE A 17 -2.31 10.15 0.16
N SER A 18 -2.09 9.60 1.35
CA SER A 18 -0.80 9.64 2.04
C SER A 18 -0.22 8.24 2.09
N HIS A 19 1.09 8.13 1.84
CA HIS A 19 1.81 6.87 1.90
C HIS A 19 2.62 6.74 3.20
N PRO A 20 2.70 5.53 3.80
CA PRO A 20 1.94 4.34 3.43
C PRO A 20 0.44 4.50 3.71
N GLY A 21 -0.40 3.81 2.94
CA GLY A 21 -1.86 3.97 2.96
C GLY A 21 -2.60 2.66 2.68
N LEU A 22 -3.91 2.76 2.42
CA LEU A 22 -4.84 1.61 2.31
C LEU A 22 -4.91 0.81 3.62
N LEU A 23 -4.29 -0.37 3.66
CA LEU A 23 -4.31 -1.32 4.78
C LEU A 23 -2.99 -1.35 5.56
N VAL A 24 -2.04 -0.48 5.23
CA VAL A 24 -0.71 -0.45 5.85
C VAL A 24 -0.41 0.95 6.39
N ALA A 25 -0.16 1.06 7.70
CA ALA A 25 0.31 2.29 8.33
C ALA A 25 1.83 2.25 8.59
N GLU A 26 2.44 3.41 8.84
CA GLU A 26 3.88 3.48 9.16
C GLU A 26 4.23 2.71 10.45
N SER A 27 3.31 2.67 11.42
CA SER A 27 3.47 1.87 12.63
C SER A 27 3.55 0.37 12.35
N ASP A 28 2.86 -0.11 11.30
CA ASP A 28 2.95 -1.51 10.89
C ASP A 28 4.31 -1.83 10.28
N LEU A 29 4.81 -0.96 9.38
CA LEU A 29 6.15 -1.11 8.80
C LEU A 29 7.23 -1.06 9.89
N THR A 30 7.13 -0.13 10.83
CA THR A 30 8.05 -0.03 11.98
C THR A 30 8.04 -1.31 12.81
N ARG A 31 6.86 -1.83 13.14
CA ARG A 31 6.70 -3.10 13.87
C ARG A 31 7.32 -4.26 13.09
N LEU A 32 7.06 -4.37 11.79
CA LEU A 32 7.58 -5.43 10.94
C LEU A 32 9.11 -5.38 10.84
N ARG A 33 9.70 -4.21 10.58
CA ARG A 33 11.16 -4.01 10.57
C ARG A 33 11.77 -4.50 11.88
N GLY A 34 11.19 -4.13 13.03
CA GLY A 34 11.64 -4.61 14.33
C GLY A 34 11.59 -6.13 14.50
N LYS A 35 10.54 -6.80 14.01
CA LYS A 35 10.43 -8.27 14.02
C LYS A 35 11.44 -8.94 13.11
N LEU A 36 11.71 -8.37 11.93
CA LEU A 36 12.71 -8.88 10.97
C LEU A 36 14.14 -8.70 11.50
N SER A 37 14.47 -7.54 12.08
CA SER A 37 15.78 -7.32 12.70
C SER A 37 16.03 -8.28 13.87
N ALA A 38 14.97 -8.65 14.60
CA ALA A 38 15.04 -9.64 15.67
C ALA A 38 14.92 -11.10 15.19
N GLN A 39 14.79 -11.34 13.87
CA GLN A 39 14.65 -12.67 13.26
C GLN A 39 13.51 -13.52 13.86
N LEU A 40 12.40 -12.88 14.22
CA LEU A 40 11.29 -13.56 14.90
C LEU A 40 10.34 -14.21 13.89
N ASP A 41 9.93 -15.45 14.18
CA ASP A 41 8.82 -16.10 13.48
C ASP A 41 7.45 -15.66 14.01
N PRO A 42 6.40 -15.63 13.17
CA PRO A 42 6.39 -16.07 11.76
C PRO A 42 6.89 -15.04 10.75
N TRP A 43 7.29 -13.84 11.19
CA TRP A 43 7.66 -12.73 10.29
C TRP A 43 8.86 -13.06 9.41
N GLN A 44 9.90 -13.68 9.97
CA GLN A 44 11.08 -14.07 9.20
C GLN A 44 10.74 -15.10 8.12
N ALA A 45 10.02 -16.17 8.46
CA ALA A 45 9.59 -17.17 7.49
C ALA A 45 8.69 -16.57 6.38
N CYS A 46 7.74 -15.70 6.73
CA CYS A 46 6.89 -15.01 5.75
C CYS A 46 7.70 -14.07 4.85
N TRP A 47 8.64 -13.32 5.41
CA TRP A 47 9.51 -12.43 4.65
C TRP A 47 10.37 -13.18 3.65
N ASN A 48 11.00 -14.29 4.07
CA ASN A 48 11.80 -15.13 3.18
C ASN A 48 10.99 -15.65 1.99
N LYS A 49 9.72 -16.04 2.22
CA LYS A 49 8.81 -16.42 1.14
C LYS A 49 8.54 -15.23 0.22
N LEU A 50 8.18 -14.07 0.78
CA LEU A 50 7.85 -12.88 0.00
C LEU A 50 9.00 -12.43 -0.89
N VAL A 51 10.23 -12.36 -0.36
CA VAL A 51 11.40 -11.91 -1.14
C VAL A 51 11.89 -12.93 -2.16
N SER A 52 11.39 -14.17 -2.12
CA SER A 52 11.66 -15.17 -3.17
C SER A 52 10.78 -15.02 -4.41
N THR A 53 9.76 -14.15 -4.36
CA THR A 53 8.84 -13.92 -5.49
C THR A 53 9.40 -12.92 -6.50
N SER A 54 9.00 -13.05 -7.78
CA SER A 54 9.45 -12.16 -8.86
C SER A 54 9.23 -10.66 -8.56
N PRO A 55 8.08 -10.22 -8.02
CA PRO A 55 7.85 -8.80 -7.69
C PRO A 55 8.80 -8.22 -6.63
N ALA A 56 9.51 -9.06 -5.86
CA ALA A 56 10.48 -8.62 -4.88
C ALA A 56 11.88 -8.31 -5.47
N ASN A 57 12.11 -8.58 -6.77
CA ASN A 57 13.37 -8.30 -7.42
C ASN A 57 13.55 -6.81 -7.70
N VAL A 58 14.78 -6.31 -7.58
CA VAL A 58 15.12 -4.90 -7.86
C VAL A 58 16.17 -4.87 -8.98
N PRO A 59 16.03 -4.00 -10.00
CA PRO A 59 14.96 -3.01 -10.18
C PRO A 59 13.60 -3.65 -10.53
N TYR A 60 12.51 -3.04 -10.04
CA TYR A 60 11.14 -3.39 -10.40
C TYR A 60 10.54 -2.29 -11.29
N THR A 61 9.84 -2.66 -12.35
CA THR A 61 9.12 -1.72 -13.22
C THR A 61 7.61 -1.93 -13.03
N PRO A 62 6.87 -0.92 -12.54
CA PRO A 62 5.42 -1.04 -12.35
C PRO A 62 4.67 -1.33 -13.65
N GLN A 63 3.60 -2.11 -13.56
CA GLN A 63 2.80 -2.58 -14.70
C GLN A 63 1.42 -1.91 -14.71
N ALA A 64 1.42 -0.57 -14.67
CA ALA A 64 0.19 0.22 -14.63
C ALA A 64 -0.68 0.03 -15.87
N VAL A 65 -1.98 -0.14 -15.66
CA VAL A 65 -3.02 -0.28 -16.68
C VAL A 65 -4.16 0.70 -16.41
N SER A 66 -4.90 1.07 -17.46
CA SER A 66 -6.03 2.02 -17.36
C SER A 66 -7.25 1.45 -16.63
N SER A 67 -7.42 0.12 -16.67
CA SER A 67 -8.52 -0.61 -16.04
C SER A 67 -8.01 -1.93 -15.46
N VAL A 68 -8.57 -2.33 -14.32
CA VAL A 68 -8.32 -3.63 -13.70
C VAL A 68 -9.63 -4.40 -13.66
N ASP A 69 -9.65 -5.57 -14.27
CA ASP A 69 -10.78 -6.50 -14.32
C ASP A 69 -10.31 -7.90 -13.91
N ARG A 70 -10.99 -8.49 -12.92
CA ARG A 70 -10.66 -9.82 -12.39
C ARG A 70 -11.11 -10.95 -13.31
N ASP A 71 -12.15 -10.72 -14.11
CA ASP A 71 -12.90 -11.77 -14.79
C ASP A 71 -12.81 -11.67 -16.33
N ASN A 72 -13.01 -10.49 -16.93
CA ASN A 72 -13.01 -10.37 -18.40
C ASN A 72 -11.59 -10.23 -18.97
N GLU A 73 -10.90 -9.12 -18.64
CA GLU A 73 -9.50 -8.92 -19.03
C GLU A 73 -8.55 -9.77 -18.17
N ALA A 74 -9.04 -10.24 -17.01
CA ALA A 74 -8.32 -11.11 -16.08
C ALA A 74 -6.89 -10.62 -15.75
N ASN A 75 -6.73 -9.29 -15.61
CA ASN A 75 -5.44 -8.61 -15.42
C ASN A 75 -5.19 -8.14 -13.98
N ALA A 76 -6.00 -8.61 -13.03
CA ALA A 76 -5.90 -8.24 -11.61
C ALA A 76 -4.57 -8.65 -10.97
N ASP A 77 -3.86 -9.62 -11.54
CA ASP A 77 -2.54 -10.04 -11.11
C ASP A 77 -1.48 -8.93 -11.27
N LEU A 78 -1.61 -8.06 -12.29
CA LEU A 78 -0.71 -6.91 -12.47
C LEU A 78 -0.76 -5.97 -11.26
N LEU A 79 -1.97 -5.65 -10.79
CA LEU A 79 -2.18 -4.82 -9.60
C LEU A 79 -1.59 -5.47 -8.34
N TRP A 80 -1.80 -6.77 -8.15
CA TRP A 80 -1.31 -7.47 -6.96
C TRP A 80 0.21 -7.60 -6.94
N GLN A 81 0.83 -7.75 -8.12
CA GLN A 81 2.29 -7.74 -8.26
C GLN A 81 2.88 -6.37 -7.94
N ASP A 82 2.31 -5.28 -8.47
CA ASP A 82 2.73 -3.91 -8.15
C ASP A 82 2.59 -3.62 -6.64
N ALA A 83 1.49 -4.04 -6.03
CA ALA A 83 1.25 -3.88 -4.59
C ALA A 83 2.25 -4.69 -3.75
N ALA A 84 2.56 -5.93 -4.16
CA ALA A 84 3.55 -6.77 -3.49
C ALA A 84 4.95 -6.15 -3.58
N ALA A 85 5.35 -5.67 -4.75
CA ALA A 85 6.62 -4.98 -4.95
C ALA A 85 6.73 -3.72 -4.06
N ALA A 86 5.67 -2.90 -4.02
CA ALA A 86 5.63 -1.70 -3.18
C ALA A 86 5.79 -2.04 -1.69
N PHE A 87 5.11 -3.08 -1.20
CA PHE A 87 5.23 -3.52 0.19
C PHE A 87 6.63 -4.06 0.52
N VAL A 88 7.23 -4.86 -0.37
CA VAL A 88 8.61 -5.35 -0.21
C VAL A 88 9.60 -4.20 -0.17
N LEU A 89 9.49 -3.25 -1.10
CA LEU A 89 10.37 -2.08 -1.15
C LEU A 89 10.23 -1.19 0.09
N ALA A 90 9.04 -1.08 0.67
CA ALA A 90 8.83 -0.34 1.91
C ALA A 90 9.51 -0.98 3.13
N LEU A 91 9.75 -2.29 3.12
CA LEU A 91 10.39 -3.01 4.24
C LEU A 91 11.91 -3.16 4.10
N ARG A 92 12.47 -2.96 2.90
CA ARG A 92 13.91 -2.93 2.63
C ARG A 92 14.51 -1.57 2.97
#